data_AF-A0A1E3Y2Y6-F1
#
_entry.id   AF-A0A1E3Y2Y6-F1
#
_cell.length_a   1.000
_cell.length_b   1.000
_cell.length_c   1.000
_cell.angle_alpha   90.00
_cell.angle_beta   90.00
_cell.angle_gamma   90.00
#
_symmetry.space_group_name_H-M   'P 1'
#
loop_
_entity.id
_entity.type
_entity.pdbx_description
1 polymer ?
#
loop_
_entity_poly.entity_id
_entity_poly.type
_entity_poly.pdbx_seq_one_letter_code
_entity_poly.pdbx_strand_id
1 'polypeptide(L)'
;MLAADRERGTISLIGAQPTTVSSIVTLRIGLRFAVVVGVTLLAALVGVVAAGVPFAMDTWSRVGIWTLATGLYGAFWFAVAMAIAARGASGATTALAAGGAWLVLVVIVPAAVNVVTGALYPMPSRVQMVQVMREASDEASARGSTLLAQYFEAHPDLLPDGGQHVADAAAIRAAVADEVQRLVRPVAETFDAQATHQRLLAARLRFLSPALLLRGVLDDVTGTGAVRYETFTTQVTAFHDAWREHFTVLAVARQPVESIAAVPVFTFVDESAGDVARRACPALAVLAAGACVLGGIFVHSMRRYSCAR
;
A
#
# COMPACT_ATOMS: atom_id res chain seq x y z
N MET A 1 -9.26 16.09 30.81
CA MET A 1 -10.61 16.45 31.31
C MET A 1 -11.15 15.41 32.26
N LEU A 2 -11.38 14.15 31.84
CA LEU A 2 -11.91 13.11 32.75
C LEU A 2 -11.09 12.93 34.03
N ALA A 3 -9.76 12.86 33.92
CA ALA A 3 -8.89 12.74 35.09
C ALA A 3 -8.93 13.98 35.99
N ALA A 4 -9.00 15.19 35.41
CA ALA A 4 -9.12 16.44 36.17
C ALA A 4 -10.49 16.59 36.85
N ASP A 5 -11.58 16.16 36.20
CA ASP A 5 -12.93 16.15 36.79
C ASP A 5 -13.02 15.14 37.94
N ARG A 6 -12.22 14.06 37.89
CA ARG A 6 -12.05 13.10 38.99
C ARG A 6 -11.26 13.71 40.14
N GLU A 7 -10.10 14.30 39.86
CA GLU A 7 -9.22 14.94 40.86
C GLU A 7 -9.94 16.09 41.59
N ARG A 8 -10.84 16.81 40.91
CA ARG A 8 -11.65 17.90 41.49
C ARG A 8 -12.94 17.42 42.16
N GLY A 9 -13.23 16.12 42.19
CA GLY A 9 -14.45 15.56 42.79
C GLY A 9 -15.75 15.83 42.03
N THR A 10 -15.69 16.52 40.89
CA THR A 10 -16.86 16.92 40.08
C THR A 10 -17.64 15.72 39.53
N ILE A 11 -17.00 14.56 39.35
CA ILE A 11 -17.68 13.32 38.93
C ILE A 11 -18.78 12.90 39.93
N SER A 12 -18.60 13.15 41.23
CA SER A 12 -19.61 12.82 42.25
C SER A 12 -20.87 13.68 42.12
N LEU A 13 -20.69 14.97 41.82
CA LEU A 13 -21.77 15.94 41.56
C LEU A 13 -22.57 15.60 40.29
N ILE A 14 -21.90 15.14 39.23
CA ILE A 14 -22.57 14.70 37.99
C ILE A 14 -23.38 13.42 38.25
N GLY A 15 -22.88 12.51 39.10
CA GLY A 15 -23.59 11.29 39.48
C GLY A 15 -24.81 11.49 40.38
N ALA A 16 -25.09 12.71 40.85
CA ALA A 16 -26.30 13.04 41.59
C ALA A 16 -27.48 13.41 40.66
N GLN A 17 -27.24 13.56 39.36
CA GLN A 17 -28.29 13.81 38.37
C GLN A 17 -28.96 12.51 37.93
N PRO A 18 -30.23 12.51 37.49
CA PRO A 18 -30.98 11.32 37.06
C PRO A 18 -30.50 10.72 35.72
N THR A 19 -29.24 10.95 35.36
CA THR A 19 -28.63 10.48 34.11
C THR A 19 -27.36 9.68 34.40
N THR A 20 -27.03 8.73 33.51
CA THR A 20 -25.83 7.92 33.69
C THR A 20 -24.58 8.76 33.43
N VAL A 21 -23.63 8.74 34.39
CA VAL A 21 -22.35 9.47 34.30
C VAL A 21 -21.60 9.12 33.01
N SER A 22 -21.67 7.87 32.56
CA SER A 22 -21.08 7.42 31.30
C SER A 22 -21.67 8.15 30.08
N SER A 23 -22.98 8.40 30.03
CA SER A 23 -23.62 9.08 28.92
C SER A 23 -23.21 10.55 28.83
N ILE A 24 -23.16 11.27 29.96
CA ILE A 24 -22.72 12.67 29.99
C ILE A 24 -21.25 12.79 29.57
N VAL A 25 -20.40 11.94 30.13
CA VAL A 25 -18.97 11.92 29.80
C VAL A 25 -18.75 11.59 28.33
N THR A 26 -19.43 10.56 27.81
CA THR A 26 -19.31 10.14 26.42
C THR A 26 -19.78 11.24 25.48
N LEU A 27 -20.88 11.92 25.79
CA LEU A 27 -21.39 13.04 24.98
C LEU A 27 -20.42 14.22 24.98
N ARG A 28 -19.93 14.65 26.15
CA ARG A 28 -19.00 15.78 26.27
C ARG A 28 -17.68 15.56 25.54
N ILE A 29 -17.11 14.37 25.69
CA ILE A 29 -15.81 14.04 25.08
C ILE A 29 -16.03 13.69 23.59
N GLY A 30 -17.14 13.03 23.26
CA GLY A 30 -17.55 12.71 21.89
C GLY A 30 -17.75 13.95 21.03
N LEU A 31 -18.38 15.01 21.55
CA LEU A 31 -18.52 16.28 20.82
C LEU A 31 -17.17 16.90 20.47
N ARG A 32 -16.21 16.90 21.41
CA ARG A 32 -14.85 17.42 21.13
C ARG A 32 -14.13 16.59 20.09
N PHE A 33 -14.27 15.27 20.19
CA PHE A 33 -13.71 14.34 19.22
C PHE A 33 -14.32 14.54 17.83
N ALA A 34 -15.64 14.71 17.74
CA ALA A 34 -16.34 15.00 16.50
C ALA A 34 -15.87 16.31 15.86
N VAL A 35 -15.58 17.34 16.65
CA VAL A 35 -14.98 18.59 16.13
C VAL A 35 -13.60 18.34 15.55
N VAL A 36 -12.72 17.63 16.27
CA VAL A 36 -11.35 17.35 15.79
C VAL A 36 -11.39 16.55 14.49
N VAL A 37 -12.13 15.44 14.46
CA VAL A 37 -12.27 14.62 13.25
C VAL A 37 -12.96 15.40 12.14
N GLY A 38 -14.02 16.14 12.45
CA GLY A 38 -14.74 16.97 11.47
C GLY A 38 -13.86 18.01 10.81
N VAL A 39 -13.03 18.71 11.58
CA VAL A 39 -12.05 19.68 11.05
C VAL A 39 -11.01 18.98 10.18
N THR A 40 -10.49 17.83 10.60
CA THR A 40 -9.53 17.05 9.79
C THR A 40 -10.14 16.60 8.47
N LEU A 41 -11.35 16.06 8.49
CA LEU A 41 -12.06 15.61 7.29
C LEU A 41 -12.42 16.79 6.37
N LEU A 42 -12.84 17.93 6.94
CA LEU A 42 -13.13 19.13 6.18
C LEU A 42 -11.88 19.68 5.49
N ALA A 43 -10.76 19.76 6.22
CA ALA A 43 -9.49 20.21 5.64
C ALA A 43 -9.03 19.29 4.50
N ALA A 44 -9.21 17.98 4.65
CA ALA A 44 -8.91 17.02 3.59
C ALA A 44 -9.82 17.19 2.36
N LEU A 45 -11.13 17.38 2.58
CA LEU A 45 -12.09 17.62 1.50
C LEU A 45 -11.75 18.91 0.74
N VAL A 46 -11.40 19.99 1.45
CA VAL A 46 -10.92 21.24 0.84
C VAL A 46 -9.67 20.97 0.01
N GLY A 47 -8.73 20.16 0.50
CA GLY A 47 -7.54 19.76 -0.25
C GLY A 47 -7.86 19.02 -1.55
N VAL A 48 -8.81 18.06 -1.51
CA VAL A 48 -9.25 17.31 -2.71
C VAL A 48 -9.89 18.25 -3.74
N VAL A 49 -10.76 19.16 -3.29
CA VAL A 49 -11.40 20.14 -4.19
C VAL A 49 -10.37 21.11 -4.76
N ALA A 50 -9.45 21.62 -3.94
CA ALA A 50 -8.41 22.55 -4.36
C ALA A 50 -7.41 21.92 -5.35
N ALA A 51 -7.18 20.61 -5.26
CA ALA A 51 -6.33 19.86 -6.19
C ALA A 51 -6.98 19.64 -7.57
N GLY A 52 -8.23 20.06 -7.78
CA GLY A 52 -8.91 19.94 -9.08
C GLY A 52 -9.23 18.49 -9.45
N VAL A 53 -9.40 17.62 -8.45
CA VAL A 53 -9.66 16.19 -8.68
C VAL A 53 -11.00 16.03 -9.42
N PRO A 54 -11.05 15.29 -10.54
CA PRO A 54 -12.26 15.18 -11.35
C PRO A 54 -13.40 14.50 -10.58
N PHE A 55 -14.63 14.97 -10.83
CA PHE A 55 -15.86 14.41 -10.26
C PHE A 55 -16.27 13.09 -10.95
N ALA A 56 -15.42 12.08 -10.87
CA ALA A 56 -15.71 10.73 -11.32
C ALA A 56 -16.20 9.85 -10.14
N MET A 57 -17.11 8.91 -10.43
CA MET A 57 -17.69 8.03 -9.42
C MET A 57 -16.63 7.18 -8.70
N ASP A 58 -15.62 6.72 -9.44
CA ASP A 58 -14.47 5.98 -8.89
C ASP A 58 -13.69 6.82 -7.87
N THR A 59 -13.35 8.06 -8.23
CA THR A 59 -12.61 8.99 -7.38
C THR A 59 -13.35 9.30 -6.09
N TRP A 60 -14.65 9.62 -6.16
CA TRP A 60 -15.42 9.93 -4.96
C TRP A 60 -15.67 8.71 -4.08
N SER A 61 -15.71 7.51 -4.66
CA SER A 61 -15.72 6.26 -3.89
C SER A 61 -14.43 6.10 -3.08
N ARG A 62 -13.27 6.38 -3.70
CA ARG A 62 -11.95 6.38 -3.02
C ARG A 62 -11.89 7.42 -1.90
N VAL A 63 -12.42 8.63 -2.10
CA VAL A 63 -12.56 9.66 -1.05
C VAL A 63 -13.46 9.18 0.09
N GLY A 64 -14.53 8.45 -0.23
CA GLY A 64 -15.41 7.83 0.77
C GLY A 64 -14.68 6.79 1.64
N ILE A 65 -13.88 5.92 1.02
CA ILE A 65 -13.05 4.93 1.73
C ILE A 65 -12.03 5.64 2.62
N TRP A 66 -11.36 6.68 2.10
CA TRP A 66 -10.41 7.51 2.85
C TRP A 66 -11.05 8.12 4.11
N THR A 67 -12.24 8.70 3.92
CA THR A 67 -13.01 9.38 4.98
C THR A 67 -13.41 8.37 6.06
N LEU A 68 -13.92 7.21 5.65
CA LEU A 68 -14.30 6.13 6.56
C LEU A 68 -13.08 5.60 7.34
N ALA A 69 -11.96 5.35 6.67
CA ALA A 69 -10.73 4.87 7.29
C ALA A 69 -10.21 5.85 8.35
N THR A 70 -10.17 7.13 8.01
CA THR A 70 -9.72 8.21 8.91
C THR A 70 -10.67 8.36 10.11
N GLY A 71 -11.98 8.29 9.88
CA GLY A 71 -12.98 8.34 10.95
C GLY A 71 -12.87 7.16 11.92
N LEU A 72 -12.73 5.93 11.40
CA LEU A 72 -12.57 4.72 12.21
C LEU A 72 -11.25 4.71 12.98
N TYR A 73 -10.16 5.17 12.37
CA TYR A 73 -8.88 5.31 13.05
C TYR A 73 -8.95 6.32 14.20
N GLY A 74 -9.62 7.46 13.98
CA GLY A 74 -9.92 8.40 15.06
C GLY A 74 -10.74 7.74 16.18
N ALA A 75 -11.82 7.02 15.82
CA ALA A 75 -12.71 6.38 16.78
C ALA A 75 -11.98 5.32 17.62
N PHE A 76 -11.04 4.59 17.01
CA PHE A 76 -10.14 3.68 17.70
C PHE A 76 -9.32 4.41 18.77
N TRP A 77 -8.64 5.51 18.43
CA TRP A 77 -7.83 6.27 19.39
C TRP A 77 -8.67 6.94 20.48
N PHE A 78 -9.86 7.40 20.13
CA PHE A 78 -10.83 7.89 21.11
C PHE A 78 -11.18 6.80 22.13
N ALA A 79 -11.47 5.58 21.65
CA ALA A 79 -11.78 4.44 22.50
C ALA A 79 -10.58 4.02 23.37
N VAL A 80 -9.35 4.03 22.84
CA VAL A 80 -8.12 3.82 23.62
C VAL A 80 -8.01 4.85 24.75
N ALA A 81 -8.13 6.14 24.42
CA ALA A 81 -8.02 7.23 25.40
C ALA A 81 -9.08 7.10 26.51
N MET A 82 -10.32 6.73 26.14
CA MET A 82 -11.41 6.45 27.08
C MET A 82 -11.13 5.24 27.97
N ALA A 83 -10.68 4.12 27.39
CA ALA A 83 -10.35 2.91 28.14
C ALA A 83 -9.23 3.15 29.16
N ILE A 84 -8.19 3.93 28.79
CA ILE A 84 -7.10 4.30 29.71
C ILE A 84 -7.63 5.22 30.82
N ALA A 85 -8.38 6.27 30.46
CA ALA A 85 -8.92 7.24 31.42
C ALA A 85 -9.93 6.64 32.42
N ALA A 86 -10.63 5.58 32.01
CA ALA A 86 -11.55 4.82 32.85
C ALA A 86 -10.87 4.21 34.08
N ARG A 87 -9.57 3.90 34.02
CA ARG A 87 -8.82 3.16 35.07
C ARG A 87 -8.65 3.89 36.41
N GLY A 88 -9.10 5.14 36.54
CA GLY A 88 -9.04 5.82 37.84
C GLY A 88 -7.75 6.59 38.14
N ALA A 89 -6.73 6.48 37.28
CA ALA A 89 -5.41 7.06 37.55
C ALA A 89 -5.38 8.60 37.47
N SER A 90 -4.30 9.20 37.97
CA SER A 90 -4.06 10.65 37.87
C SER A 90 -3.99 11.12 36.41
N GLY A 91 -4.16 12.41 36.19
CA GLY A 91 -4.03 13.02 34.86
C GLY A 91 -2.67 12.75 34.22
N ALA A 92 -1.59 12.86 35.00
CA ALA A 92 -0.23 12.58 34.54
C ALA A 92 -0.05 11.11 34.11
N THR A 93 -0.49 10.15 34.93
CA THR A 93 -0.38 8.72 34.59
C THR A 93 -1.21 8.35 33.37
N THR A 94 -2.41 8.93 33.24
CA THR A 94 -3.28 8.73 32.06
C THR A 94 -2.62 9.25 30.78
N ALA A 95 -2.00 10.44 30.85
CA ALA A 95 -1.29 11.02 29.71
C ALA A 95 -0.05 10.19 29.32
N LEU A 96 0.76 9.76 30.29
CA LEU A 96 1.91 8.89 30.07
C LEU A 96 1.50 7.54 29.46
N ALA A 97 0.43 6.92 29.95
CA ALA A 97 -0.06 5.65 29.41
C ALA A 97 -0.56 5.80 27.97
N ALA A 98 -1.30 6.88 27.66
CA ALA A 98 -1.76 7.15 26.30
C ALA A 98 -0.58 7.42 25.35
N GLY A 99 0.40 8.22 25.78
CA GLY A 99 1.63 8.48 25.01
C GLY A 99 2.45 7.20 24.79
N GLY A 100 2.58 6.34 25.80
CA GLY A 100 3.26 5.05 25.68
C GLY A 100 2.56 4.09 24.72
N ALA A 101 1.23 3.97 24.81
CA ALA A 101 0.43 3.17 23.87
C ALA A 101 0.59 3.68 22.43
N TRP A 102 0.56 5.01 22.25
CA TRP A 102 0.82 5.64 20.95
C TRP A 102 2.23 5.30 20.43
N LEU A 103 3.27 5.47 21.26
CA LEU A 103 4.65 5.18 20.88
C LEU A 103 4.81 3.72 20.45
N VAL A 104 4.27 2.78 21.23
CA VAL A 104 4.35 1.35 20.91
C VAL A 104 3.65 1.05 19.60
N LEU A 105 2.39 1.47 19.45
CA LEU A 105 1.55 1.09 18.31
C LEU A 105 1.90 1.81 17.02
N VAL A 106 2.42 3.05 17.09
CA VAL A 106 2.67 3.90 15.92
C VAL A 106 4.15 3.95 15.53
N VAL A 107 5.07 3.72 16.48
CA VAL A 107 6.51 3.80 16.21
C VAL A 107 7.19 2.45 16.35
N ILE A 108 7.08 1.82 17.52
CA ILE A 108 7.87 0.60 17.83
C ILE A 108 7.38 -0.59 17.00
N VAL A 109 6.08 -0.86 16.97
CA VAL A 109 5.52 -1.99 16.20
C VAL A 109 5.82 -1.83 14.70
N PRO A 110 5.56 -0.68 14.04
CA PRO A 110 5.93 -0.51 12.63
C PRO A 110 7.41 -0.69 12.35
N ALA A 111 8.29 -0.15 13.20
CA ALA A 111 9.73 -0.34 13.06
C ALA A 111 10.13 -1.82 13.20
N ALA A 112 9.56 -2.52 14.19
CA ALA A 112 9.80 -3.95 14.39
C ALA A 112 9.32 -4.79 13.19
N VAL A 113 8.15 -4.47 12.62
CA VAL A 113 7.66 -5.13 11.41
C VAL A 113 8.66 -4.95 10.27
N ASN A 114 9.13 -3.73 10.03
CA ASN A 114 10.10 -3.44 8.97
C ASN A 114 11.43 -4.20 9.16
N VAL A 115 11.94 -4.26 10.38
CA VAL A 115 13.17 -5.01 10.72
C VAL A 115 12.96 -6.51 10.53
N VAL A 116 11.85 -7.06 11.02
CA VAL A 116 11.54 -8.50 10.90
C VAL A 116 11.37 -8.92 9.44
N THR A 117 10.66 -8.11 8.64
CA THR A 117 10.50 -8.40 7.20
C THR A 117 11.82 -8.34 6.45
N GLY A 118 12.68 -7.37 6.77
CA GLY A 118 14.01 -7.24 6.16
C GLY A 118 14.99 -8.34 6.59
N ALA A 119 14.87 -8.84 7.81
CA ALA A 119 15.73 -9.91 8.33
C ALA A 119 15.32 -11.29 7.80
N LEU A 120 14.02 -11.60 7.73
CA LEU A 120 13.53 -12.89 7.24
C LEU A 120 13.64 -13.03 5.73
N TYR A 121 13.47 -11.93 5.00
CA TYR A 121 13.52 -11.90 3.54
C TYR A 121 14.45 -10.78 3.08
N PRO A 122 15.79 -10.90 3.21
CA PRO A 122 16.72 -9.86 2.80
C PRO A 122 16.61 -9.57 1.29
N MET A 123 16.42 -8.30 0.93
CA MET A 123 16.37 -7.89 -0.48
C MET A 123 17.78 -8.01 -1.09
N PRO A 124 17.95 -8.64 -2.26
CA PRO A 124 19.27 -8.72 -2.87
C PRO A 124 19.74 -7.33 -3.32
N SER A 125 21.04 -7.13 -3.44
CA SER A 125 21.58 -5.78 -3.64
C SER A 125 21.30 -5.26 -5.05
N ARG A 126 20.93 -3.97 -5.17
CA ARG A 126 20.75 -3.33 -6.49
C ARG A 126 22.05 -3.34 -7.31
N VAL A 127 23.20 -3.29 -6.63
CA VAL A 127 24.52 -3.39 -7.26
C VAL A 127 24.69 -4.76 -7.93
N GLN A 128 24.31 -5.84 -7.25
CA GLN A 128 24.34 -7.19 -7.80
C GLN A 128 23.44 -7.32 -9.03
N MET A 129 22.24 -6.71 -9.02
CA MET A 129 21.38 -6.69 -10.21
C MET A 129 22.06 -5.98 -11.39
N VAL A 130 22.67 -4.82 -11.16
CA VAL A 130 23.39 -4.08 -12.21
C VAL A 130 24.60 -4.88 -12.72
N GLN A 131 25.31 -5.59 -11.84
CA GLN A 131 26.42 -6.45 -12.24
C GLN A 131 25.96 -7.61 -13.11
N VAL A 132 24.92 -8.34 -12.70
CA VAL A 132 24.31 -9.41 -13.49
C VAL A 132 23.87 -8.91 -14.86
N MET A 133 23.19 -7.75 -14.91
CA MET A 133 22.76 -7.14 -16.17
C MET A 133 23.94 -6.84 -17.10
N ARG A 134 25.05 -6.32 -16.55
CA ARG A 134 26.25 -5.98 -17.31
C ARG A 134 26.96 -7.23 -17.81
N GLU A 135 27.20 -8.19 -16.92
CA GLU A 135 27.85 -9.46 -17.27
C GLU A 135 27.05 -10.22 -18.33
N ALA A 136 25.72 -10.30 -18.19
CA ALA A 136 24.84 -10.90 -19.19
C ALA A 136 24.90 -10.15 -20.54
N SER A 137 24.95 -8.81 -20.51
CA SER A 137 25.06 -7.99 -21.71
C SER A 137 26.40 -8.18 -22.42
N ASP A 138 27.50 -8.20 -21.68
CA ASP A 138 28.85 -8.40 -22.21
C ASP A 138 29.00 -9.81 -22.80
N GLU A 139 28.51 -10.84 -22.09
CA GLU A 139 28.55 -12.22 -22.55
C GLU A 139 27.70 -12.45 -23.80
N ALA A 140 26.47 -11.95 -23.82
CA ALA A 140 25.58 -12.07 -24.97
C ALA A 140 26.14 -11.31 -26.19
N SER A 141 26.70 -10.11 -25.98
CA SER A 141 27.32 -9.32 -27.05
C SER A 141 28.53 -10.03 -27.66
N ALA A 142 29.35 -10.69 -26.84
CA ALA A 142 30.49 -11.48 -27.30
C ALA A 142 30.08 -12.70 -28.15
N ARG A 143 28.88 -13.27 -27.91
CA ARG A 143 28.33 -14.43 -28.63
C ARG A 143 27.40 -14.05 -29.80
N GLY A 144 27.33 -12.77 -30.18
CA GLY A 144 26.32 -12.25 -31.12
C GLY A 144 26.21 -12.99 -32.46
N SER A 145 27.33 -13.42 -33.05
CA SER A 145 27.32 -14.18 -34.32
C SER A 145 26.75 -15.59 -34.17
N THR A 146 27.04 -16.28 -33.07
CA THR A 146 26.49 -17.60 -32.76
C THR A 146 25.01 -17.52 -32.40
N LEU A 147 24.63 -16.48 -31.64
CA LEU A 147 23.23 -16.22 -31.26
C LEU A 147 22.38 -15.90 -32.49
N LEU A 148 22.92 -15.19 -33.48
CA LEU A 148 22.22 -14.92 -34.73
C LEU A 148 21.81 -16.22 -35.46
N ALA A 149 22.70 -17.21 -35.52
CA ALA A 149 22.41 -18.49 -36.17
C ALA A 149 21.27 -19.24 -35.44
N GLN A 150 21.34 -19.32 -34.11
CA GLN A 150 20.30 -19.93 -33.28
C GLN A 150 18.97 -19.18 -33.36
N TYR A 151 19.01 -17.86 -33.48
CA TYR A 151 17.83 -17.02 -33.60
C TYR A 151 17.05 -17.30 -34.89
N PHE A 152 17.74 -17.46 -36.02
CA PHE A 152 17.11 -17.83 -37.30
C PHE A 152 16.64 -19.28 -37.35
N GLU A 153 17.28 -20.22 -36.63
CA GLU A 153 16.75 -21.58 -36.47
C GLU A 153 15.42 -21.58 -35.70
N ALA A 154 15.29 -20.73 -34.69
CA ALA A 154 14.07 -20.59 -33.89
C ALA A 154 12.96 -19.78 -34.58
N HIS A 155 13.32 -18.84 -35.46
CA HIS A 155 12.40 -17.96 -36.19
C HIS A 155 12.59 -18.11 -37.70
N PRO A 156 12.21 -19.26 -38.29
CA PRO A 156 12.39 -19.52 -39.70
C PRO A 156 11.56 -18.58 -40.61
N ASP A 157 10.49 -18.03 -40.06
CA ASP A 157 9.59 -17.03 -40.66
C ASP A 157 10.25 -15.66 -40.89
N LEU A 158 11.35 -15.37 -40.18
CA LEU A 158 12.08 -14.12 -40.28
C LEU A 158 13.26 -14.17 -41.27
N LEU A 159 13.44 -15.29 -41.99
CA LEU A 159 14.50 -15.39 -43.01
C LEU A 159 14.17 -14.51 -44.22
N PRO A 160 15.15 -13.73 -44.74
CA PRO A 160 14.95 -12.99 -45.98
C PRO A 160 14.76 -13.92 -47.18
N ASP A 161 13.82 -13.58 -48.06
CA ASP A 161 13.68 -14.23 -49.37
C ASP A 161 15.00 -14.08 -50.15
N GLY A 162 15.69 -15.21 -50.39
CA GLY A 162 16.95 -15.27 -51.14
C GLY A 162 18.18 -15.78 -50.36
N GLY A 163 18.03 -16.19 -49.09
CA GLY A 163 19.03 -17.00 -48.37
C GLY A 163 20.36 -16.32 -48.04
N GLN A 164 20.53 -15.04 -48.37
CA GLN A 164 21.74 -14.30 -47.99
C GLN A 164 21.71 -13.96 -46.50
N HIS A 165 22.60 -14.61 -45.76
CA HIS A 165 22.93 -14.36 -44.36
C HIS A 165 23.71 -13.04 -44.23
N VAL A 166 23.18 -11.94 -44.74
CA VAL A 166 23.79 -10.65 -44.45
C VAL A 166 23.57 -10.43 -42.97
N ALA A 167 24.65 -10.43 -42.20
CA ALA A 167 24.69 -10.17 -40.76
C ALA A 167 23.99 -8.84 -40.47
N ASP A 168 22.66 -8.89 -40.31
CA ASP A 168 21.85 -7.71 -40.15
C ASP A 168 22.06 -7.22 -38.73
N ALA A 169 22.60 -6.02 -38.57
CA ALA A 169 22.83 -5.42 -37.27
C ALA A 169 21.54 -5.37 -36.44
N ALA A 170 20.37 -5.32 -37.09
CA ALA A 170 19.08 -5.44 -36.42
C ALA A 170 18.85 -6.86 -35.85
N ALA A 171 19.07 -7.91 -36.64
CA ALA A 171 18.89 -9.29 -36.22
C ALA A 171 19.90 -9.70 -35.14
N ILE A 172 21.16 -9.24 -35.22
CA ILE A 172 22.16 -9.46 -34.16
C ILE A 172 21.72 -8.78 -32.86
N ARG A 173 21.25 -7.52 -32.92
CA ARG A 173 20.74 -6.82 -31.74
C ARG A 173 19.53 -7.53 -31.12
N ALA A 174 18.63 -8.05 -31.95
CA ALA A 174 17.48 -8.82 -31.48
C ALA A 174 17.91 -10.12 -30.78
N ALA A 175 18.82 -10.89 -31.38
CA ALA A 175 19.33 -12.13 -30.82
C ALA A 175 20.11 -11.90 -29.51
N VAL A 176 20.94 -10.86 -29.45
CA VAL A 176 21.66 -10.46 -28.23
C VAL A 176 20.66 -10.02 -27.14
N ALA A 177 19.66 -9.21 -27.48
CA ALA A 177 18.67 -8.72 -26.52
C ALA A 177 17.78 -9.84 -25.95
N ASP A 178 17.48 -10.88 -26.74
CA ASP A 178 16.76 -12.06 -26.28
C ASP A 178 17.61 -12.89 -25.30
N GLU A 179 18.88 -13.12 -25.62
CA GLU A 179 19.81 -13.85 -24.74
C GLU A 179 20.04 -13.10 -23.42
N VAL A 180 20.21 -11.78 -23.45
CA VAL A 180 20.33 -10.96 -22.23
C VAL A 180 19.11 -11.14 -21.34
N GLN A 181 17.89 -11.08 -21.90
CA GLN A 181 16.67 -11.33 -21.13
C GLN A 181 16.64 -12.73 -20.53
N ARG A 182 17.03 -13.75 -21.32
CA ARG A 182 17.07 -15.14 -20.84
C ARG A 182 18.02 -15.32 -19.66
N LEU A 183 19.20 -14.69 -19.70
CA LEU A 183 20.20 -14.74 -18.63
C LEU A 183 19.79 -13.96 -17.38
N VAL A 184 19.11 -12.82 -17.56
CA VAL A 184 18.69 -11.93 -16.46
C VAL A 184 17.44 -12.44 -15.75
N ARG A 185 16.50 -13.05 -16.48
CA ARG A 185 15.20 -13.51 -15.97
C ARG A 185 15.25 -14.27 -14.64
N PRO A 186 16.10 -15.31 -14.44
CA PRO A 186 16.12 -16.04 -13.17
C PRO A 186 16.52 -15.16 -11.97
N VAL A 187 17.39 -14.18 -12.19
CA VAL A 187 17.78 -13.22 -11.15
C VAL A 187 16.61 -12.28 -10.86
N ALA A 188 15.97 -11.73 -11.89
CA ALA A 188 14.77 -10.90 -11.72
C ALA A 188 13.65 -11.65 -10.95
N GLU A 189 13.37 -12.91 -11.32
CA GLU A 189 12.37 -13.76 -10.64
C GLU A 189 12.70 -13.97 -9.16
N THR A 190 13.98 -14.12 -8.81
CA THR A 190 14.41 -14.25 -7.42
C THR A 190 14.17 -12.96 -6.62
N PHE A 191 14.46 -11.79 -7.23
CA PHE A 191 14.18 -10.49 -6.62
C PHE A 191 12.67 -10.29 -6.41
N ASP A 192 11.86 -10.61 -7.42
CA ASP A 192 10.41 -10.47 -7.37
C ASP A 192 9.77 -11.41 -6.35
N ALA A 193 10.23 -12.66 -6.27
CA ALA A 193 9.82 -13.61 -5.24
C ALA A 193 10.13 -13.06 -3.84
N GLN A 194 11.34 -12.56 -3.62
CA GLN A 194 11.75 -12.02 -2.32
C GLN A 194 10.94 -10.77 -1.94
N ALA A 195 10.71 -9.86 -2.90
CA ALA A 195 9.87 -8.69 -2.70
C ALA A 195 8.42 -9.08 -2.36
N THR A 196 7.90 -10.11 -3.02
CA THR A 196 6.56 -10.66 -2.75
C THR A 196 6.47 -11.23 -1.34
N HIS A 197 7.46 -12.00 -0.91
CA HIS A 197 7.50 -12.54 0.46
C HIS A 197 7.54 -11.44 1.52
N GLN A 198 8.37 -10.40 1.34
CA GLN A 198 8.39 -9.24 2.24
C GLN A 198 7.01 -8.57 2.33
N ARG A 199 6.37 -8.30 1.18
CA ARG A 199 5.06 -7.64 1.11
C ARG A 199 3.98 -8.48 1.80
N LEU A 200 3.93 -9.79 1.55
CA LEU A 200 2.95 -10.69 2.15
C LEU A 200 3.12 -10.77 3.66
N LEU A 201 4.35 -10.85 4.15
CA LEU A 201 4.62 -10.85 5.58
C LEU A 201 4.22 -9.50 6.21
N ALA A 202 4.60 -8.38 5.60
CA ALA A 202 4.19 -7.05 6.06
C ALA A 202 2.66 -6.91 6.06
N ALA A 203 1.97 -7.42 5.04
CA ALA A 203 0.51 -7.41 4.94
C ALA A 203 -0.20 -8.28 5.99
N ARG A 204 0.47 -9.32 6.52
CA ARG A 204 -0.02 -10.10 7.65
C ARG A 204 0.26 -9.41 8.99
N LEU A 205 1.45 -8.85 9.15
CA LEU A 205 1.86 -8.17 10.39
C LEU A 205 1.22 -6.79 10.57
N ARG A 206 0.65 -6.20 9.50
CA ARG A 206 -0.02 -4.90 9.57
C ARG A 206 -1.14 -4.85 10.62
N PHE A 207 -1.80 -5.97 10.91
CA PHE A 207 -2.88 -6.05 11.90
C PHE A 207 -2.42 -5.84 13.35
N LEU A 208 -1.10 -5.87 13.61
CA LEU A 208 -0.53 -5.57 14.93
C LEU A 208 -0.56 -4.08 15.27
N SER A 209 -0.74 -3.21 14.26
CA SER A 209 -0.70 -1.77 14.44
C SER A 209 -1.88 -1.09 13.72
N PRO A 210 -2.70 -0.30 14.44
CA PRO A 210 -3.74 0.51 13.81
C PRO A 210 -3.15 1.53 12.81
N ALA A 211 -1.90 1.95 13.00
CA ALA A 211 -1.21 2.87 12.09
C ALA A 211 -0.82 2.19 10.78
N LEU A 212 -0.35 0.94 10.83
CA LEU A 212 -0.07 0.16 9.61
C LEU A 212 -1.36 -0.16 8.84
N LEU A 213 -2.47 -0.43 9.54
CA LEU A 213 -3.77 -0.62 8.92
C LEU A 213 -4.23 0.63 8.17
N LEU A 214 -4.22 1.78 8.84
CA LEU A 214 -4.60 3.05 8.22
C LEU A 214 -3.70 3.35 7.02
N ARG A 215 -2.36 3.31 7.21
CA ARG A 215 -1.40 3.58 6.14
C ARG A 215 -1.63 2.73 4.91
N GLY A 216 -1.83 1.41 5.07
CA GLY A 216 -2.09 0.53 3.93
C GLY A 216 -3.37 0.89 3.16
N VAL A 217 -4.46 1.26 3.86
CA VAL A 217 -5.69 1.73 3.21
C VAL A 217 -5.46 3.06 2.49
N LEU A 218 -4.72 3.99 3.12
CA LEU A 218 -4.42 5.28 2.50
C LEU A 218 -3.58 5.12 1.23
N ASP A 219 -2.52 4.30 1.28
CA ASP A 219 -1.66 4.02 0.14
C ASP A 219 -2.46 3.40 -1.03
N ASP A 220 -3.35 2.45 -0.75
CA ASP A 220 -4.22 1.85 -1.78
C ASP A 220 -5.20 2.87 -2.39
N VAL A 221 -5.80 3.72 -1.56
CA VAL A 221 -6.75 4.75 -2.00
C VAL A 221 -6.09 5.80 -2.89
N THR A 222 -4.89 6.26 -2.52
CA THR A 222 -4.12 7.27 -3.27
C THR A 222 -3.43 6.69 -4.51
N GLY A 223 -3.54 5.37 -4.74
CA GLY A 223 -2.90 4.70 -5.86
C GLY A 223 -1.38 4.57 -5.69
N THR A 224 -0.86 4.68 -4.48
CA THR A 224 0.55 4.47 -4.12
C THR A 224 0.78 3.11 -3.45
N GLY A 225 -0.24 2.26 -3.44
CA GLY A 225 -0.20 0.91 -2.90
C GLY A 225 0.65 -0.06 -3.73
N ALA A 226 1.17 -1.09 -3.07
CA ALA A 226 2.04 -2.08 -3.69
C ALA A 226 1.35 -2.89 -4.79
N VAL A 227 0.04 -3.17 -4.64
CA VAL A 227 -0.74 -3.96 -5.60
C VAL A 227 -0.86 -3.21 -6.94
N ARG A 228 -1.17 -1.91 -6.91
CA ARG A 228 -1.25 -1.09 -8.11
C ARG A 228 0.10 -0.99 -8.84
N TYR A 229 1.18 -0.87 -8.08
CA TYR A 229 2.54 -0.88 -8.64
C TYR A 229 2.84 -2.20 -9.35
N GLU A 230 2.49 -3.33 -8.75
CA GLU A 230 2.69 -4.67 -9.34
C GLU A 230 1.84 -4.89 -10.60
N THR A 231 0.58 -4.45 -10.58
CA THR A 231 -0.30 -4.45 -11.75
C THR A 231 0.30 -3.60 -12.87
N PHE A 232 0.82 -2.42 -12.54
CA PHE A 232 1.49 -1.54 -13.50
C PHE A 232 2.74 -2.19 -14.09
N THR A 233 3.64 -2.75 -13.26
CA THR A 233 4.85 -3.41 -13.77
C THR A 233 4.51 -4.60 -14.64
N THR A 234 3.50 -5.39 -14.29
CA THR A 234 3.04 -6.53 -15.09
C THR A 234 2.52 -6.08 -16.46
N GLN A 235 1.68 -5.04 -16.50
CA GLN A 235 1.17 -4.48 -17.76
C GLN A 235 2.29 -3.88 -18.62
N VAL A 236 3.26 -3.19 -18.00
CA VAL A 236 4.42 -2.63 -18.70
C VAL A 236 5.29 -3.72 -19.29
N THR A 237 5.55 -4.82 -18.57
CA THR A 237 6.31 -5.96 -19.09
C THR A 237 5.61 -6.59 -20.28
N ALA A 238 4.31 -6.91 -20.16
CA ALA A 238 3.53 -7.49 -21.25
C ALA A 238 3.48 -6.56 -22.48
N PHE A 239 3.33 -5.25 -22.26
CA PHE A 239 3.38 -4.27 -23.33
C PHE A 239 4.77 -4.18 -23.98
N HIS A 240 5.84 -4.23 -23.18
CA HIS A 240 7.20 -4.21 -23.68
C HIS A 240 7.49 -5.41 -24.60
N ASP A 241 7.00 -6.59 -24.23
CA ASP A 241 7.14 -7.80 -25.05
C ASP A 241 6.39 -7.65 -26.39
N ALA A 242 5.13 -7.21 -26.37
CA ALA A 242 4.34 -6.96 -27.59
C ALA A 242 4.96 -5.87 -28.48
N TRP A 243 5.50 -4.82 -27.87
CA TRP A 243 6.18 -3.73 -28.57
C TRP A 243 7.46 -4.24 -29.25
N ARG A 244 8.26 -5.05 -28.55
CA ARG A 244 9.47 -5.65 -29.10
C ARG A 244 9.15 -6.58 -30.27
N GLU A 245 8.18 -7.46 -30.11
CA GLU A 245 7.76 -8.38 -31.16
C GLU A 245 7.38 -7.62 -32.44
N HIS A 246 6.55 -6.57 -32.31
CA HIS A 246 6.16 -5.72 -33.43
C HIS A 246 7.36 -5.12 -34.19
N PHE A 247 8.32 -4.52 -33.48
CA PHE A 247 9.47 -3.88 -34.11
C PHE A 247 10.55 -4.84 -34.58
N THR A 248 10.74 -5.98 -33.91
CA THR A 248 11.71 -7.00 -34.33
C THR A 248 11.30 -7.60 -35.67
N VAL A 249 10.01 -7.91 -35.86
CA VAL A 249 9.50 -8.41 -37.15
C VAL A 249 9.76 -7.40 -38.27
N LEU A 250 9.39 -6.12 -38.07
CA LEU A 250 9.61 -5.08 -39.08
C LEU A 250 11.09 -4.83 -39.36
N ALA A 251 11.93 -4.80 -38.31
CA ALA A 251 13.36 -4.52 -38.44
C ALA A 251 14.10 -5.64 -39.17
N VAL A 252 13.77 -6.91 -38.89
CA VAL A 252 14.39 -8.06 -39.57
C VAL A 252 13.87 -8.18 -41.01
N ALA A 253 12.57 -7.94 -41.24
CA ALA A 253 11.97 -7.91 -42.58
C ALA A 253 12.34 -6.66 -43.39
N ARG A 254 13.07 -5.69 -42.79
CA ARG A 254 13.40 -4.37 -43.38
C ARG A 254 12.19 -3.61 -43.91
N GLN A 255 11.03 -3.79 -43.27
CA GLN A 255 9.81 -3.11 -43.64
C GLN A 255 9.74 -1.74 -42.95
N PRO A 256 9.37 -0.67 -43.67
CA PRO A 256 9.11 0.61 -43.04
C PRO A 256 7.84 0.51 -42.18
N VAL A 257 7.73 1.37 -41.16
CA VAL A 257 6.46 1.54 -40.43
C VAL A 257 5.48 2.24 -41.37
N GLU A 258 4.55 1.47 -41.94
CA GLU A 258 3.57 1.98 -42.91
C GLU A 258 2.57 2.96 -42.28
N SER A 259 2.21 2.74 -41.01
CA SER A 259 1.25 3.57 -40.29
C SER A 259 1.60 3.68 -38.81
N ILE A 260 1.69 4.92 -38.33
CA ILE A 260 1.87 5.24 -36.91
C ILE A 260 0.68 4.73 -36.09
N ALA A 261 -0.51 4.59 -36.70
CA ALA A 261 -1.69 4.06 -36.02
C ALA A 261 -1.59 2.55 -35.69
N ALA A 262 -0.70 1.81 -36.35
CA ALA A 262 -0.47 0.39 -36.08
C ALA A 262 0.55 0.15 -34.95
N VAL A 263 1.22 1.21 -34.47
CA VAL A 263 2.21 1.10 -33.40
C VAL A 263 1.48 0.85 -32.07
N PRO A 264 1.88 -0.19 -31.29
CA PRO A 264 1.30 -0.45 -29.98
C PRO A 264 1.46 0.76 -29.06
N VAL A 265 0.34 1.23 -28.48
CA VAL A 265 0.34 2.33 -27.49
C VAL A 265 -0.02 1.77 -26.12
N PHE A 266 0.82 2.08 -25.13
CA PHE A 266 0.55 1.67 -23.76
C PHE A 266 -0.63 2.46 -23.18
N THR A 267 -1.64 1.75 -22.71
CA THR A 267 -2.74 2.32 -21.94
C THR A 267 -2.84 1.56 -20.63
N PHE A 268 -2.64 2.24 -19.51
CA PHE A 268 -2.73 1.62 -18.20
C PHE A 268 -4.19 1.32 -17.84
N VAL A 269 -4.48 0.06 -17.56
CA VAL A 269 -5.78 -0.36 -17.02
C VAL A 269 -5.68 -0.30 -15.50
N ASP A 270 -6.23 0.76 -14.92
CA ASP A 270 -6.24 0.97 -13.47
C ASP A 270 -7.24 0.05 -12.76
N GLU A 271 -7.03 -0.15 -11.47
CA GLU A 271 -7.93 -0.93 -10.63
C GLU A 271 -9.21 -0.16 -10.29
N SER A 272 -10.32 -0.88 -10.11
CA SER A 272 -11.58 -0.26 -9.71
C SER A 272 -11.57 0.12 -8.22
N ALA A 273 -12.33 1.16 -7.86
CA ALA A 273 -12.58 1.49 -6.45
C ALA A 273 -13.22 0.33 -5.67
N GLY A 274 -13.93 -0.59 -6.35
CA GLY A 274 -14.47 -1.80 -5.74
C GLY A 274 -13.39 -2.77 -5.26
N ASP A 275 -12.29 -2.89 -6.01
CA ASP A 275 -11.17 -3.75 -5.62
C ASP A 275 -10.39 -3.15 -4.46
N VAL A 276 -10.20 -1.83 -4.48
CA VAL A 276 -9.63 -1.07 -3.36
C VAL A 276 -10.51 -1.23 -2.10
N ALA A 277 -11.84 -1.11 -2.23
CA ALA A 277 -12.76 -1.28 -1.13
C ALA A 277 -12.70 -2.69 -0.52
N ARG A 278 -12.63 -3.73 -1.37
CA ARG A 278 -12.49 -5.13 -0.92
C ARG A 278 -11.19 -5.35 -0.13
N ARG A 279 -10.08 -4.77 -0.58
CA ARG A 279 -8.80 -4.87 0.15
C ARG A 279 -8.77 -4.07 1.45
N ALA A 280 -9.44 -2.92 1.48
CA ALA A 280 -9.55 -2.08 2.66
C ALA A 280 -10.47 -2.69 3.74
N CYS A 281 -11.51 -3.42 3.34
CA CYS A 281 -12.53 -4.00 4.21
C CYS A 281 -12.00 -4.68 5.49
N PRO A 282 -11.03 -5.63 5.45
CA PRO A 282 -10.53 -6.26 6.66
C PRO A 282 -9.83 -5.28 7.61
N ALA A 283 -9.10 -4.29 7.08
CA ALA A 283 -8.46 -3.27 7.91
C ALA A 283 -9.50 -2.35 8.59
N LEU A 284 -10.51 -1.93 7.84
CA LEU A 284 -11.63 -1.15 8.37
C LEU A 284 -12.41 -1.93 9.44
N ALA A 285 -12.68 -3.22 9.21
CA ALA A 285 -13.36 -4.09 10.15
C ALA A 285 -12.58 -4.24 11.46
N VAL A 286 -11.25 -4.41 11.40
CA VAL A 286 -10.40 -4.50 12.60
C VAL A 286 -10.36 -3.18 13.37
N LEU A 287 -10.27 -2.03 12.70
CA LEU A 287 -10.35 -0.72 13.35
C LEU A 287 -11.71 -0.52 14.04
N ALA A 288 -12.80 -0.85 13.36
CA ALA A 288 -14.15 -0.76 13.91
C ALA A 288 -14.33 -1.70 15.12
N ALA A 289 -13.94 -2.97 15.00
CA ALA A 289 -14.03 -3.94 16.07
C ALA A 289 -13.18 -3.52 17.28
N GLY A 290 -11.96 -3.03 17.05
CA GLY A 290 -11.08 -2.50 18.11
C GLY A 290 -11.71 -1.32 18.83
N ALA A 291 -12.29 -0.36 18.10
CA ALA A 291 -13.02 0.77 18.68
C ALA A 291 -14.22 0.31 19.52
N CYS A 292 -15.01 -0.64 19.02
CA CYS A 292 -16.16 -1.20 19.75
C CYS A 292 -15.76 -1.93 21.03
N VAL A 293 -14.74 -2.79 20.97
CA VAL A 293 -14.26 -3.55 22.14
C VAL A 293 -13.74 -2.60 23.23
N LEU A 294 -12.89 -1.65 22.86
CA LEU A 294 -12.33 -0.66 23.80
C LEU A 294 -13.43 0.27 24.37
N GLY A 295 -14.39 0.67 23.53
CA GLY A 295 -15.57 1.42 23.97
C GLY A 295 -16.44 0.62 24.96
N GLY A 296 -16.62 -0.68 24.71
CA GLY A 296 -17.32 -1.58 25.63
C GLY A 296 -16.63 -1.71 26.99
N ILE A 297 -15.29 -1.82 27.01
CA ILE A 297 -14.48 -1.83 28.24
C ILE A 297 -14.70 -0.54 29.04
N PHE A 298 -14.71 0.61 28.37
CA PHE A 298 -14.99 1.89 29.01
C PHE A 298 -16.40 1.91 29.66
N VAL A 299 -17.44 1.54 28.90
CA VAL A 299 -18.82 1.52 29.42
C VAL A 299 -18.96 0.57 30.62
N HIS A 300 -18.36 -0.63 30.54
CA HIS A 300 -18.38 -1.61 31.62
C HIS A 300 -17.68 -1.10 32.88
N SER A 301 -16.49 -0.50 32.73
CA SER A 301 -15.74 0.06 33.86
C SER A 301 -16.51 1.18 34.56
N MET A 302 -17.20 2.05 33.81
CA MET A 302 -18.00 3.15 34.34
C MET A 302 -19.25 2.67 35.11
N ARG A 303 -19.87 1.56 34.70
CA ARG A 303 -21.01 0.95 35.41
C ARG A 303 -20.62 0.42 36.80
N ARG A 304 -19.38 -0.05 36.99
CA ARG A 304 -18.90 -0.47 38.31
C ARG A 304 -18.80 0.69 39.30
N TYR A 305 -18.49 1.89 38.82
CA TYR A 305 -18.44 3.10 39.67
C TYR A 305 -19.81 3.59 40.12
N SER A 306 -20.90 3.30 39.39
CA SER A 306 -22.26 3.67 39.81
C SER A 306 -22.85 2.74 40.87
N CYS A 307 -22.35 1.49 41.01
CA CYS A 307 -22.87 0.51 41.98
C CYS A 307 -22.06 0.42 43.28
N ALA A 308 -20.91 1.09 43.38
CA ALA A 308 -20.08 1.09 44.59
C ALA A 308 -20.43 2.23 45.58
N ARG A 309 -21.68 2.73 45.55
CA ARG A 309 -22.25 3.60 46.58
C ARG A 309 -23.13 2.79 47.50
#